data_AF-A0A1T5JPS9-F1
#
_entry.id   AF-A0A1T5JPS9-F1
#
_cell.length_a   1.000
_cell.length_b   1.000
_cell.length_c   1.000
_cell.angle_alpha   90.00
_cell.angle_beta   90.00
_cell.angle_gamma   90.00
#
_symmetry.space_group_name_H-M   'P 1'
#
loop_
_entity.id
_entity.type
_entity.pdbx_description
1 polymer ?
#
loop_
_entity_poly.entity_id
_entity_poly.type
_entity_poly.pdbx_seq_one_letter_code
_entity_poly.pdbx_strand_id
1 'polypeptide(L)'
;MNIGVIQSSRNFLNATNLNKKPVANNIVLSSSGNTYSVSWDYYDFDGDLEDAPLPISIPSYSGVLAVDQILIGSHTYSQINGAAEGNSLHKWYSADDIDGTNETLIGTSANITLTEDEENKHIKYEVIPVTIGGTSGLTSSTNYSESTVTVSLVERKMYISFGSSTSPLVTGFTDTWNHAYTDNPDQTYKLLSLKRSDNVTTSIGLVIDLAMSDNTLGVTTNNNTGIFPDAAMRQLWFSTGTRGFSLTGLTDNTQYNSRIHAGTTNSGVNHAIMTFDGEQKEIADCRNNTSTALEWSAKYPTNGNLTVRIIDGTGLSPINCMELTWLELP
;
A
#
# COMPACT_ATOMS: atom_id res chain seq x y z
N MET A 1 -68.82 -0.80 73.21
CA MET A 1 -69.18 -0.52 71.80
C MET A 1 -67.88 -0.58 71.00
N ASN A 2 -67.49 -1.78 70.62
CA ASN A 2 -67.66 -2.39 69.30
C ASN A 2 -66.69 -1.82 68.24
N ILE A 3 -65.63 -2.60 68.02
CA ILE A 3 -64.86 -2.87 66.80
C ILE A 3 -64.79 -1.78 65.72
N GLY A 4 -63.58 -1.29 65.48
CA GLY A 4 -63.08 -0.91 64.17
C GLY A 4 -61.74 -1.61 63.92
N VAL A 5 -61.78 -2.87 63.49
CA VAL A 5 -60.60 -3.54 62.94
C VAL A 5 -60.27 -2.84 61.63
N ILE A 6 -59.23 -2.01 61.61
CA ILE A 6 -58.59 -1.65 60.34
C ILE A 6 -57.68 -2.82 60.01
N GLN A 7 -58.19 -3.73 59.18
CA GLN A 7 -57.36 -4.59 58.34
C GLN A 7 -56.55 -3.66 57.44
N SER A 8 -55.41 -3.15 57.91
CA SER A 8 -54.37 -2.73 56.97
C SER A 8 -53.75 -4.02 56.48
N SER A 9 -54.13 -4.39 55.26
CA SER A 9 -53.57 -5.48 54.48
C SER A 9 -52.12 -5.73 54.88
N ARG A 10 -51.90 -6.89 55.50
CA ARG A 10 -50.59 -7.53 55.43
C ARG A 10 -50.40 -7.94 53.97
N ASN A 11 -50.13 -6.98 53.10
CA ASN A 11 -49.32 -7.26 51.92
C ASN A 11 -47.90 -7.43 52.45
N PHE A 12 -47.65 -8.56 53.11
CA PHE A 12 -46.35 -9.16 52.97
C PHE A 12 -46.22 -9.37 51.47
N LEU A 13 -45.43 -8.52 50.81
CA LEU A 13 -44.80 -8.94 49.57
C LEU A 13 -44.15 -10.27 49.94
N ASN A 14 -44.68 -11.37 49.40
CA ASN A 14 -44.16 -12.69 49.64
C ASN A 14 -42.80 -12.75 48.95
N ALA A 15 -41.79 -12.23 49.64
CA ALA A 15 -40.42 -12.16 49.19
C ALA A 15 -39.77 -13.52 49.44
N THR A 16 -40.28 -14.57 48.79
CA THR A 16 -39.66 -15.89 48.80
C THR A 16 -38.39 -15.96 47.93
N ASN A 17 -37.94 -14.83 47.37
CA ASN A 17 -36.67 -14.70 46.62
C ASN A 17 -35.83 -13.48 47.06
N LEU A 18 -35.88 -13.08 48.33
CA LEU A 18 -34.89 -12.13 48.87
C LEU A 18 -34.08 -12.84 49.96
N ASN A 19 -32.93 -13.38 49.57
CA ASN A 19 -31.87 -13.80 50.49
C ASN A 19 -31.19 -12.61 51.20
N LYS A 20 -31.73 -11.39 51.10
CA LYS A 20 -31.16 -10.19 51.71
C LYS A 20 -32.02 -9.77 52.90
N LYS A 21 -31.47 -9.91 54.11
CA LYS A 21 -32.09 -9.38 55.34
C LYS A 21 -31.97 -7.85 55.31
N PRO A 22 -33.08 -7.09 55.33
CA PRO A 22 -33.00 -5.63 55.43
C PRO A 22 -32.54 -5.22 56.83
N VAL A 23 -31.51 -4.38 56.91
CA VAL A 23 -31.14 -3.66 58.14
C VAL A 23 -31.45 -2.18 57.92
N ALA A 24 -32.48 -1.69 58.57
CA ALA A 24 -32.80 -0.27 58.52
C ALA A 24 -31.98 0.49 59.56
N ASN A 25 -30.95 1.23 59.12
CA ASN A 25 -30.09 2.01 60.02
C ASN A 25 -30.48 3.48 60.19
N ASN A 26 -31.50 3.98 59.48
CA ASN A 26 -32.05 5.29 59.80
C ASN A 26 -33.53 5.35 59.42
N ILE A 27 -34.39 5.36 60.44
CA ILE A 27 -35.83 5.61 60.27
C ILE A 27 -36.04 7.09 60.53
N VAL A 28 -36.23 7.88 59.47
CA VAL A 28 -36.67 9.26 59.62
C VAL A 28 -38.20 9.27 59.59
N LEU A 29 -38.80 9.60 60.73
CA LEU A 29 -40.24 9.82 60.85
C LEU A 29 -40.49 11.33 60.76
N SER A 30 -41.26 11.75 59.76
CA SER A 30 -41.78 13.11 59.68
C SER A 30 -43.30 13.10 59.60
N SER A 31 -43.95 13.99 60.34
CA SER A 31 -45.40 14.17 60.32
C SER A 31 -45.78 15.56 59.82
N SER A 32 -46.74 15.62 58.90
CA SER A 32 -47.41 16.85 58.47
C SER A 32 -48.91 16.58 58.44
N GLY A 33 -49.65 17.10 59.43
CA GLY A 33 -51.08 16.79 59.59
C GLY A 33 -51.32 15.34 60.01
N ASN A 34 -52.34 14.69 59.43
CA ASN A 34 -52.75 13.30 59.74
C ASN A 34 -51.95 12.23 58.98
N THR A 35 -50.78 12.57 58.44
CA THR A 35 -49.98 11.70 57.58
C THR A 35 -48.59 11.51 58.19
N TYR A 36 -48.19 10.25 58.33
CA TYR A 36 -46.86 9.83 58.75
C TYR A 36 -46.12 9.29 57.52
N SER A 37 -44.94 9.84 57.24
CA SER A 37 -44.08 9.39 56.15
C SER A 37 -42.86 8.67 56.72
N VAL A 38 -42.56 7.49 56.19
CA VAL A 38 -41.32 6.74 56.47
C VAL A 38 -40.51 6.72 55.18
N SER A 39 -39.30 7.27 55.19
CA SER A 39 -38.32 7.09 54.11
C SER A 39 -37.26 6.07 54.53
N TRP A 40 -36.88 5.23 53.58
CA TRP A 40 -35.81 4.24 53.73
C TRP A 40 -34.72 4.57 52.72
N ASP A 41 -33.50 4.80 53.20
CA ASP A 41 -32.32 4.78 52.32
C ASP A 41 -31.85 3.32 52.23
N TYR A 42 -31.91 2.75 51.02
CA TYR A 42 -31.30 1.45 50.74
C TYR A 42 -29.82 1.66 50.43
N TYR A 43 -28.96 1.17 51.31
CA TYR A 43 -27.55 0.93 51.00
C TYR A 43 -27.32 -0.59 51.06
N ASP A 44 -26.77 -1.18 50.00
CA ASP A 44 -26.25 -2.55 50.07
C ASP A 44 -25.00 -2.55 50.96
N PHE A 45 -24.89 -3.55 51.84
CA PHE A 45 -23.88 -3.58 52.91
C PHE A 45 -22.78 -4.62 52.65
N ASP A 46 -22.75 -5.26 51.48
CA ASP A 46 -21.57 -5.96 51.01
C ASP A 46 -20.69 -4.95 50.25
N GLY A 47 -19.46 -4.73 50.73
CA GLY A 47 -18.44 -4.00 49.97
C GLY A 47 -17.95 -4.77 48.74
N ASP A 48 -18.82 -5.55 48.10
CA ASP A 48 -18.53 -6.26 46.87
C ASP A 48 -18.79 -5.27 45.74
N LEU A 49 -17.70 -4.85 45.10
CA LEU A 49 -17.77 -4.19 43.80
C LEU A 49 -18.68 -5.06 42.93
N GLU A 50 -19.86 -4.55 42.58
CA GLU A 50 -20.71 -5.12 41.54
C GLU A 50 -19.78 -5.46 40.37
N ASP A 51 -19.73 -6.74 39.97
CA ASP A 51 -18.74 -7.28 39.04
C ASP A 51 -18.62 -6.34 37.84
N ALA A 52 -17.53 -5.56 37.81
CA ALA A 52 -17.42 -4.42 36.91
C ALA A 52 -17.60 -4.92 35.49
N PRO A 53 -18.45 -4.28 34.66
CA PRO A 53 -18.70 -4.79 33.31
C PRO A 53 -17.40 -5.03 32.56
N LEU A 54 -17.31 -6.24 32.01
CA LEU A 54 -16.14 -6.73 31.30
C LEU A 54 -15.73 -5.74 30.19
N PRO A 55 -14.42 -5.59 29.91
CA PRO A 55 -14.00 -4.77 28.79
C PRO A 55 -14.56 -5.33 27.48
N ILE A 56 -14.80 -4.44 26.52
CA ILE A 56 -15.30 -4.78 25.18
C ILE A 56 -14.35 -4.24 24.12
N SER A 57 -14.32 -4.88 22.95
CA SER A 57 -13.56 -4.44 21.80
C SER A 57 -14.37 -4.54 20.52
N ILE A 58 -14.21 -3.56 19.62
CA ILE A 58 -14.75 -3.63 18.25
C ILE A 58 -13.57 -3.84 17.30
N PRO A 59 -13.32 -5.07 16.82
CA PRO A 59 -12.20 -5.36 15.93
C PRO A 59 -12.47 -4.90 14.49
N SER A 60 -11.38 -4.60 13.80
CA SER A 60 -11.31 -4.25 12.38
C SER A 60 -9.91 -4.60 11.88
N TYR A 61 -9.73 -4.69 10.57
CA TYR A 61 -8.39 -4.79 10.00
C TYR A 61 -8.31 -4.04 8.67
N SER A 62 -7.09 -3.75 8.24
CA SER A 62 -6.77 -3.12 6.96
C SER A 62 -5.63 -3.87 6.27
N GLY A 63 -5.48 -3.66 4.96
CA GLY A 63 -4.52 -4.38 4.12
C GLY A 63 -5.19 -4.97 2.89
N VAL A 64 -4.39 -5.58 2.03
CA VAL A 64 -4.88 -6.30 0.83
C VAL A 64 -5.02 -7.77 1.19
N LEU A 65 -6.21 -8.33 0.96
CA LEU A 65 -6.51 -9.75 1.17
C LEU A 65 -5.94 -10.59 0.01
N ALA A 66 -4.62 -10.78 0.01
CA ALA A 66 -3.90 -11.59 -0.98
C ALA A 66 -2.58 -12.14 -0.42
N VAL A 67 -2.05 -13.18 -1.07
CA VAL A 67 -0.78 -13.83 -0.71
C VAL A 67 0.37 -12.81 -0.64
N ASP A 68 1.28 -12.99 0.33
CA ASP A 68 2.42 -12.12 0.67
C ASP A 68 2.07 -10.71 1.13
N GLN A 69 0.79 -10.38 1.29
CA GLN A 69 0.35 -9.09 1.81
C GLN A 69 0.21 -9.12 3.33
N ILE A 70 0.51 -7.99 3.96
CA ILE A 70 0.36 -7.79 5.41
C ILE A 70 -1.05 -7.29 5.69
N LEU A 71 -1.75 -7.96 6.60
CA LEU A 71 -2.96 -7.46 7.23
C LEU A 71 -2.63 -6.87 8.60
N ILE A 72 -3.16 -5.69 8.87
CA ILE A 72 -2.96 -4.94 10.12
C ILE A 72 -4.28 -4.93 10.89
N GLY A 73 -4.31 -5.67 11.99
CA GLY A 73 -5.44 -5.71 12.92
C GLY A 73 -5.49 -4.48 13.80
N SER A 74 -6.69 -4.03 14.14
CA SER A 74 -6.94 -2.87 15.00
C SER A 74 -8.28 -3.05 15.72
N HIS A 75 -8.45 -2.42 16.88
CA HIS A 75 -9.73 -2.47 17.59
C HIS A 75 -9.97 -1.23 18.43
N THR A 76 -11.25 -0.94 18.66
CA THR A 76 -11.67 0.09 19.62
C THR A 76 -11.98 -0.58 20.95
N TYR A 77 -11.19 -0.29 21.98
CA TYR A 77 -11.40 -0.77 23.34
C TYR A 77 -12.35 0.16 24.12
N SER A 78 -13.19 -0.43 24.98
CA SER A 78 -13.99 0.32 25.96
C SER A 78 -14.20 -0.49 27.23
N GLN A 79 -14.20 0.19 28.37
CA GLN A 79 -14.57 -0.36 29.66
C GLN A 79 -15.35 0.70 30.44
N ILE A 80 -16.51 0.32 30.99
CA ILE A 80 -17.50 1.27 31.53
C ILE A 80 -16.98 2.12 32.69
N ASN A 81 -16.05 1.58 33.49
CA ASN A 81 -15.46 2.27 34.63
C ASN A 81 -14.15 3.00 34.26
N GLY A 82 -13.81 3.05 32.96
CA GLY A 82 -12.62 3.72 32.46
C GLY A 82 -11.30 3.00 32.74
N ALA A 83 -11.32 1.70 33.06
CA ALA A 83 -10.10 0.93 33.22
C ALA A 83 -9.31 0.92 31.90
N ALA A 84 -8.05 1.35 31.94
CA ALA A 84 -7.19 1.39 30.78
C ALA A 84 -6.96 -0.01 30.20
N GLU A 85 -6.77 -0.07 28.89
CA GLU A 85 -6.41 -1.29 28.18
C GLU A 85 -5.00 -1.76 28.57
N GLY A 86 -4.86 -3.08 28.73
CA GLY A 86 -3.61 -3.80 28.92
C GLY A 86 -3.22 -4.57 27.65
N ASN A 87 -2.69 -5.77 27.83
CA ASN A 87 -2.26 -6.62 26.70
C ASN A 87 -3.44 -7.43 26.17
N SER A 88 -4.23 -6.82 25.30
CA SER A 88 -5.30 -7.51 24.57
C SER A 88 -4.74 -8.62 23.67
N LEU A 89 -5.51 -9.67 23.48
CA LEU A 89 -5.11 -10.84 22.71
C LEU A 89 -5.70 -10.77 21.30
N HIS A 90 -4.90 -11.18 20.33
CA HIS A 90 -5.24 -11.13 18.92
C HIS A 90 -5.27 -12.52 18.33
N LYS A 91 -6.19 -12.79 17.41
CA LYS A 91 -6.21 -14.02 16.63
C LYS A 91 -6.68 -13.77 15.20
N TRP A 92 -6.12 -14.54 14.30
CA TRP A 92 -6.48 -14.56 12.88
C TRP A 92 -6.87 -15.96 12.48
N TYR A 93 -7.94 -16.06 11.70
CA TYR A 93 -8.49 -17.32 11.24
C TYR A 93 -8.64 -17.35 9.73
N SER A 94 -8.40 -18.51 9.12
CA SER A 94 -8.77 -18.83 7.75
C SER A 94 -9.90 -19.86 7.72
N ALA A 95 -10.78 -19.79 6.73
CA ALA A 95 -11.86 -20.75 6.50
C ALA A 95 -12.07 -20.99 5.00
N ASP A 96 -12.80 -22.05 4.65
CA ASP A 96 -13.07 -22.41 3.26
C ASP A 96 -14.17 -21.53 2.63
N ASP A 97 -15.04 -20.93 3.44
CA ASP A 97 -16.18 -20.12 3.00
C ASP A 97 -16.54 -19.01 4.00
N ILE A 98 -17.52 -18.18 3.63
CA ILE A 98 -18.03 -17.05 4.43
C ILE A 98 -18.70 -17.51 5.74
N ASP A 99 -19.13 -18.77 5.81
CA ASP A 99 -19.82 -19.36 6.95
C ASP A 99 -18.82 -19.97 7.97
N GLY A 100 -17.52 -19.98 7.66
CA GLY A 100 -16.47 -20.44 8.56
C GLY A 100 -16.21 -21.94 8.50
N THR A 101 -16.57 -22.62 7.40
CA THR A 101 -16.29 -24.06 7.25
C THR A 101 -14.78 -24.33 7.34
N ASN A 102 -14.39 -25.34 8.12
CA ASN A 102 -13.00 -25.75 8.38
C ASN A 102 -12.10 -24.62 8.92
N GLU A 103 -12.65 -23.74 9.77
CA GLU A 103 -11.92 -22.66 10.43
C GLU A 103 -10.61 -23.15 11.09
N THR A 104 -9.51 -22.47 10.76
CA THR A 104 -8.15 -22.76 11.26
C THR A 104 -7.49 -21.47 11.77
N LEU A 105 -6.80 -21.55 12.91
CA LEU A 105 -6.04 -20.43 13.47
C LEU A 105 -4.73 -20.24 12.71
N ILE A 106 -4.50 -19.05 12.15
CA ILE A 106 -3.33 -18.73 11.32
C ILE A 106 -2.38 -17.69 11.94
N GLY A 107 -2.78 -17.01 13.02
CA GLY A 107 -1.90 -16.06 13.69
C GLY A 107 -2.44 -15.54 15.01
N THR A 108 -1.53 -15.05 15.87
CA THR A 108 -1.86 -14.51 17.21
C THR A 108 -1.27 -13.12 17.48
N SER A 109 -0.60 -12.54 16.49
CA SER A 109 -0.11 -11.16 16.54
C SER A 109 -1.19 -10.19 16.05
N ALA A 110 -1.03 -8.91 16.35
CA ALA A 110 -1.91 -7.87 15.80
C ALA A 110 -1.87 -7.83 14.26
N ASN A 111 -0.76 -8.24 13.66
CA ASN A 111 -0.54 -8.21 12.21
C ASN A 111 -0.16 -9.62 11.73
N ILE A 112 -0.56 -9.97 10.51
CA ILE A 112 -0.15 -11.22 9.84
C ILE A 112 0.24 -10.96 8.39
N THR A 113 1.07 -11.83 7.83
CA THR A 113 1.30 -11.92 6.38
C THR A 113 0.58 -13.16 5.87
N LEU A 114 -0.27 -13.00 4.85
CA LEU A 114 -0.96 -14.14 4.25
C LEU A 114 0.03 -14.97 3.43
N THR A 115 -0.10 -16.29 3.49
CA THR A 115 0.73 -17.22 2.73
C THR A 115 -0.05 -17.87 1.60
N GLU A 116 0.60 -18.71 0.81
CA GLU A 116 -0.07 -19.52 -0.23
C GLU A 116 -1.18 -20.42 0.35
N ASP A 117 -1.08 -20.83 1.63
CA ASP A 117 -2.12 -21.65 2.28
C ASP A 117 -3.45 -20.90 2.47
N GLU A 118 -3.40 -19.57 2.51
CA GLU A 118 -4.56 -18.68 2.62
C GLU A 118 -5.11 -18.22 1.25
N GLU A 119 -4.58 -18.76 0.15
CA GLU A 119 -5.11 -18.49 -1.18
C GLU A 119 -6.57 -18.99 -1.29
N ASN A 120 -7.48 -18.12 -1.75
CA ASN A 120 -8.92 -18.40 -1.87
C ASN A 120 -9.61 -18.80 -0.54
N LYS A 121 -9.00 -18.48 0.60
CA LYS A 121 -9.60 -18.67 1.93
C LYS A 121 -10.31 -17.43 2.41
N HIS A 122 -11.19 -17.59 3.39
CA HIS A 122 -11.89 -16.48 4.04
C HIS A 122 -11.18 -16.12 5.35
N ILE A 123 -10.88 -14.84 5.55
CA ILE A 123 -10.10 -14.35 6.69
C ILE A 123 -10.99 -13.65 7.72
N LYS A 124 -10.79 -13.96 9.00
CA LYS A 124 -11.45 -13.35 10.16
C LYS A 124 -10.42 -12.90 11.19
N TYR A 125 -10.62 -11.70 11.75
CA TYR A 125 -9.82 -11.17 12.84
C TYR A 125 -10.62 -11.13 14.14
N GLU A 126 -10.02 -11.59 15.23
CA GLU A 126 -10.62 -11.72 16.55
C GLU A 126 -9.76 -11.01 17.60
N VAL A 127 -10.42 -10.34 18.56
CA VAL A 127 -9.78 -9.69 19.70
C VAL A 127 -10.46 -10.10 21.00
N ILE A 128 -9.65 -10.34 22.02
CA ILE A 128 -10.09 -10.47 23.42
C ILE A 128 -9.48 -9.29 24.18
N PRO A 129 -10.27 -8.30 24.60
CA PRO A 129 -9.74 -7.13 25.28
C PRO A 129 -9.32 -7.48 26.70
N VAL A 130 -8.23 -6.89 27.18
CA VAL A 130 -7.73 -7.12 28.54
C VAL A 130 -7.48 -5.78 29.20
N THR A 131 -7.93 -5.58 30.44
CA THR A 131 -7.60 -4.38 31.20
C THR A 131 -6.15 -4.41 31.70
N ILE A 132 -5.59 -3.27 32.12
CA ILE A 132 -4.26 -3.23 32.78
C ILE A 132 -4.20 -4.11 34.06
N GLY A 133 -5.37 -4.35 34.68
CA GLY A 133 -5.52 -5.22 35.85
C GLY A 133 -5.60 -6.72 35.52
N GLY A 134 -5.56 -7.09 34.22
CA GLY A 134 -5.60 -8.48 33.77
C GLY A 134 -7.00 -9.08 33.63
N THR A 135 -8.06 -8.27 33.74
CA THR A 135 -9.44 -8.74 33.51
C THR A 135 -9.68 -8.88 32.02
N SER A 136 -9.96 -10.10 31.56
CA SER A 136 -10.31 -10.38 30.16
C SER A 136 -11.78 -10.14 29.89
N GLY A 137 -12.06 -9.55 28.73
CA GLY A 137 -13.41 -9.34 28.23
C GLY A 137 -13.96 -10.50 27.41
N LEU A 138 -15.09 -10.23 26.77
CA LEU A 138 -15.68 -11.17 25.80
C LEU A 138 -14.98 -11.04 24.45
N THR A 139 -14.80 -12.19 23.81
CA THR A 139 -14.30 -12.28 22.44
C THR A 139 -15.20 -11.54 21.47
N SER A 140 -14.61 -10.77 20.56
CA SER A 140 -15.31 -10.13 19.44
C SER A 140 -14.52 -10.34 18.16
N SER A 141 -15.20 -10.49 17.01
CA SER A 141 -14.56 -10.73 15.72
C SER A 141 -15.18 -9.90 14.59
N THR A 142 -14.42 -9.76 13.50
CA THR A 142 -14.96 -9.31 12.22
C THR A 142 -15.81 -10.41 11.57
N ASN A 143 -16.48 -10.06 10.47
CA ASN A 143 -16.97 -11.07 9.53
C ASN A 143 -15.79 -11.68 8.76
N TYR A 144 -16.05 -12.82 8.13
CA TYR A 144 -15.18 -13.41 7.12
C TYR A 144 -15.12 -12.53 5.86
N SER A 145 -13.97 -12.51 5.20
CA SER A 145 -13.81 -11.86 3.88
C SER A 145 -12.82 -12.67 3.04
N GLU A 146 -13.14 -12.86 1.76
CA GLU A 146 -12.37 -13.71 0.85
C GLU A 146 -10.99 -13.10 0.54
N SER A 147 -9.96 -13.92 0.73
CA SER A 147 -8.59 -13.72 0.26
C SER A 147 -8.50 -14.06 -1.21
N THR A 148 -8.18 -13.08 -2.03
CA THR A 148 -8.11 -13.22 -3.48
C THR A 148 -6.71 -13.58 -3.95
N VAL A 149 -6.61 -14.48 -4.93
CA VAL A 149 -5.34 -14.83 -5.61
C VAL A 149 -4.70 -13.63 -6.31
N THR A 150 -5.54 -12.75 -6.86
CA THR A 150 -5.07 -11.73 -7.79
C THR A 150 -4.72 -10.46 -7.04
N VAL A 151 -3.43 -10.32 -6.73
CA VAL A 151 -2.91 -8.98 -6.59
C VAL A 151 -2.91 -8.35 -7.97
N SER A 152 -3.82 -7.39 -8.18
CA SER A 152 -3.85 -6.61 -9.41
C SER A 152 -2.60 -5.74 -9.47
N LEU A 153 -1.57 -6.22 -10.14
CA LEU A 153 -0.39 -5.40 -10.42
C LEU A 153 -0.77 -4.29 -11.40
N VAL A 154 -0.28 -3.10 -11.13
CA VAL A 154 -0.47 -1.93 -11.98
C VAL A 154 0.75 -1.80 -12.88
N GLU A 155 0.52 -1.65 -14.18
CA GLU A 155 1.58 -1.28 -15.11
C GLU A 155 2.06 0.14 -14.81
N ARG A 156 3.35 0.26 -14.53
CA ARG A 156 4.03 1.54 -14.38
C ARG A 156 4.88 1.81 -15.60
N LYS A 157 4.97 3.10 -15.94
CA LYS A 157 5.80 3.58 -17.03
C LYS A 157 6.71 4.67 -16.53
N MET A 158 7.89 4.72 -17.11
CA MET A 158 8.84 5.80 -16.93
C MET A 158 9.38 6.18 -18.31
N TYR A 159 9.44 7.47 -18.56
CA TYR A 159 9.90 8.01 -19.84
C TYR A 159 11.18 8.83 -19.63
N ILE A 160 12.18 8.61 -20.48
CA ILE A 160 13.44 9.34 -20.49
C ILE A 160 13.67 9.91 -21.90
N SER A 161 14.00 11.18 -21.97
CA SER A 161 14.39 11.88 -23.20
C SER A 161 15.86 12.26 -23.12
N PHE A 162 16.58 12.15 -24.23
CA PHE A 162 18.04 12.37 -24.31
C PHE A 162 18.35 13.52 -25.26
N GLY A 163 19.32 14.36 -24.89
CA GLY A 163 19.78 15.44 -25.76
C GLY A 163 20.75 16.41 -25.09
N SER A 164 21.01 17.53 -25.77
CA SER A 164 21.84 18.63 -25.27
C SER A 164 21.17 19.37 -24.10
N SER A 165 21.92 20.23 -23.41
CA SER A 165 21.42 21.11 -22.34
C SER A 165 20.32 22.09 -22.81
N THR A 166 20.23 22.32 -24.11
CA THR A 166 19.24 23.20 -24.75
C THR A 166 18.05 22.45 -25.33
N SER A 167 17.94 21.15 -25.05
CA SER A 167 16.86 20.32 -25.56
C SER A 167 15.49 20.82 -25.07
N PRO A 168 14.46 20.71 -25.93
CA PRO A 168 13.13 21.15 -25.57
C PRO A 168 12.48 20.29 -24.49
N LEU A 169 11.64 20.90 -23.69
CA LEU A 169 10.71 20.15 -22.85
C LEU A 169 9.72 19.40 -23.72
N VAL A 170 9.26 18.24 -23.23
CA VAL A 170 8.32 17.38 -23.95
C VAL A 170 6.91 17.87 -23.65
N THR A 171 6.55 19.00 -24.27
CA THR A 171 5.26 19.68 -24.03
C THR A 171 4.18 19.21 -25.00
N GLY A 172 3.01 18.89 -24.44
CA GLY A 172 1.82 18.37 -25.14
C GLY A 172 0.76 17.89 -24.13
N PHE A 173 1.22 17.55 -22.93
CA PHE A 173 0.49 17.36 -21.67
C PHE A 173 1.30 17.98 -20.52
N THR A 174 0.91 17.75 -19.25
CA THR A 174 1.83 17.96 -18.11
C THR A 174 3.12 17.17 -18.36
N ASP A 175 4.26 17.84 -18.30
CA ASP A 175 5.55 17.21 -18.56
C ASP A 175 5.88 16.21 -17.43
N THR A 176 5.76 14.92 -17.76
CA THR A 176 6.09 13.80 -16.88
C THR A 176 7.36 13.07 -17.32
N TRP A 177 8.10 13.65 -18.27
CA TRP A 177 9.33 13.06 -18.78
C TRP A 177 10.51 13.34 -17.86
N ASN A 178 11.44 12.39 -17.84
CA ASN A 178 12.75 12.60 -17.25
C ASN A 178 13.69 13.08 -18.36
N HIS A 179 14.32 14.24 -18.16
CA HIS A 179 15.15 14.87 -19.18
C HIS A 179 16.63 14.63 -18.89
N ALA A 180 17.21 13.67 -19.59
CA ALA A 180 18.65 13.44 -19.62
C ALA A 180 19.31 14.44 -20.59
N TYR A 181 19.30 15.72 -20.21
CA TYR A 181 19.76 16.84 -21.03
C TYR A 181 21.09 17.37 -20.51
N THR A 182 22.16 17.18 -21.30
CA THR A 182 23.51 17.68 -21.01
C THR A 182 24.34 17.70 -22.30
N ASP A 183 25.25 18.67 -22.41
CA ASP A 183 26.24 18.76 -23.50
C ASP A 183 27.46 17.86 -23.24
N ASN A 184 27.52 17.24 -22.06
CA ASN A 184 28.60 16.37 -21.60
C ASN A 184 28.00 15.14 -20.91
N PRO A 185 27.43 14.18 -21.66
CA PRO A 185 26.95 12.92 -21.08
C PRO A 185 28.14 12.01 -20.72
N ASP A 186 28.79 12.31 -19.60
CA ASP A 186 29.91 11.56 -19.03
C ASP A 186 29.59 11.06 -17.61
N GLN A 187 30.53 10.34 -16.97
CA GLN A 187 30.31 9.72 -15.65
C GLN A 187 30.04 10.69 -14.49
N THR A 188 30.20 12.00 -14.71
CA THR A 188 29.82 13.02 -13.72
C THR A 188 28.32 13.32 -13.76
N TYR A 189 27.67 13.07 -14.89
CA TYR A 189 26.24 13.27 -15.07
C TYR A 189 25.43 12.11 -14.48
N LYS A 190 24.44 12.46 -13.65
CA LYS A 190 23.48 11.52 -13.07
C LYS A 190 22.12 12.17 -13.04
N LEU A 191 21.09 11.39 -13.39
CA LEU A 191 19.70 11.78 -13.19
C LEU A 191 19.09 10.83 -12.16
N LEU A 192 19.00 11.29 -10.92
CA LEU A 192 18.51 10.48 -9.81
C LEU A 192 17.02 10.73 -9.58
N SER A 193 16.38 9.80 -8.87
CA SER A 193 14.99 9.94 -8.46
C SER A 193 14.05 10.19 -9.64
N LEU A 194 14.19 9.35 -10.66
CA LEU A 194 13.38 9.42 -11.87
C LEU A 194 11.90 9.27 -11.52
N LYS A 195 11.06 10.00 -12.26
CA LYS A 195 9.63 10.02 -12.08
C LYS A 195 8.94 9.04 -13.01
N ARG A 196 7.92 8.37 -12.49
CA ARG A 196 6.96 7.61 -13.28
C ARG A 196 6.07 8.56 -14.10
N SER A 197 5.36 8.02 -15.08
CA SER A 197 4.40 8.74 -15.91
C SER A 197 3.22 9.34 -15.15
N ASP A 198 2.97 8.87 -13.92
CA ASP A 198 1.99 9.44 -12.98
C ASP A 198 2.61 10.48 -12.02
N ASN A 199 3.83 10.95 -12.32
CA ASN A 199 4.59 11.99 -11.60
C ASN A 199 5.06 11.58 -10.18
N VAL A 200 4.95 10.31 -9.82
CA VAL A 200 5.52 9.78 -8.58
C VAL A 200 7.03 9.57 -8.73
N THR A 201 7.78 10.03 -7.73
CA THR A 201 9.25 9.89 -7.68
C THR A 201 9.63 8.48 -7.25
N THR A 202 10.65 7.90 -7.88
CA THR A 202 11.15 6.54 -7.58
C THR A 202 12.55 6.56 -6.97
N SER A 203 13.05 5.40 -6.57
CA SER A 203 14.48 5.17 -6.28
C SER A 203 15.34 5.03 -7.53
N ILE A 204 14.70 4.92 -8.72
CA ILE A 204 15.39 4.62 -9.96
C ILE A 204 16.20 5.85 -10.38
N GLY A 205 17.44 5.64 -10.81
CA GLY A 205 18.33 6.65 -11.34
C GLY A 205 18.95 6.23 -12.67
N LEU A 206 19.47 7.19 -13.42
CA LEU A 206 20.31 6.99 -14.59
C LEU A 206 21.72 7.49 -14.29
N VAL A 207 22.71 6.64 -14.51
CA VAL A 207 24.13 6.95 -14.31
C VAL A 207 24.90 6.60 -15.58
N ILE A 208 25.66 7.55 -16.10
CA ILE A 208 26.52 7.28 -17.27
C ILE A 208 27.71 6.42 -16.83
N ASP A 209 27.91 5.29 -17.53
CA ASP A 209 29.04 4.40 -17.28
C ASP A 209 30.21 4.73 -18.21
N LEU A 210 29.89 5.08 -19.46
CA LEU A 210 30.83 5.30 -20.54
C LEU A 210 30.37 6.52 -21.35
N ALA A 211 31.22 7.56 -21.38
CA ALA A 211 30.88 8.87 -21.93
C ALA A 211 30.43 8.84 -23.40
N MET A 212 29.33 9.53 -23.69
CA MET A 212 28.71 9.66 -25.01
C MET A 212 28.89 11.09 -25.54
N SER A 213 28.23 11.40 -26.66
CA SER A 213 28.11 12.77 -27.16
C SER A 213 26.66 13.07 -27.48
N ASP A 214 26.27 14.34 -27.40
CA ASP A 214 24.94 14.81 -27.79
C ASP A 214 24.93 15.35 -29.23
N ASN A 215 23.74 15.38 -29.84
CA ASN A 215 23.53 16.02 -31.13
C ASN A 215 22.08 16.48 -31.27
N THR A 216 21.86 17.51 -32.08
CA THR A 216 20.55 18.07 -32.39
C THR A 216 19.91 17.45 -33.65
N LEU A 217 20.55 16.43 -34.24
CA LEU A 217 20.10 15.75 -35.47
C LEU A 217 19.05 14.65 -35.20
N GLY A 218 18.14 14.85 -34.24
CA GLY A 218 16.99 13.97 -34.05
C GLY A 218 15.95 14.15 -35.14
N VAL A 219 14.83 13.44 -35.02
CA VAL A 219 13.75 13.40 -36.03
C VAL A 219 12.47 14.05 -35.49
N THR A 220 11.63 14.54 -36.39
CA THR A 220 10.28 15.03 -36.07
C THR A 220 9.29 14.62 -37.15
N THR A 221 8.03 14.41 -36.78
CA THR A 221 6.90 14.27 -37.71
C THR A 221 6.12 15.57 -37.89
N ASN A 222 6.39 16.58 -37.05
CA ASN A 222 5.77 17.92 -37.01
C ASN A 222 4.28 17.94 -36.63
N ASN A 223 3.74 16.79 -36.29
CA ASN A 223 2.34 16.59 -35.91
C ASN A 223 2.22 15.61 -34.72
N ASN A 224 3.35 15.26 -34.07
CA ASN A 224 3.40 14.37 -32.93
C ASN A 224 2.80 12.97 -33.17
N THR A 225 2.79 12.49 -34.43
CA THR A 225 2.30 11.14 -34.81
C THR A 225 3.42 10.10 -34.86
N GLY A 226 4.62 10.45 -34.40
CA GLY A 226 5.70 9.48 -34.23
C GLY A 226 5.41 8.46 -33.15
N ILE A 227 6.29 7.46 -33.07
CA ILE A 227 6.24 6.41 -32.05
C ILE A 227 6.41 6.95 -30.61
N PHE A 228 7.08 8.11 -30.49
CA PHE A 228 7.14 8.97 -29.31
C PHE A 228 6.84 10.41 -29.71
N PRO A 229 6.57 11.32 -28.76
CA PRO A 229 6.37 12.73 -29.05
C PRO A 229 7.57 13.36 -29.77
N ASP A 230 7.30 14.30 -30.69
CA ASP A 230 8.34 14.95 -31.50
C ASP A 230 9.40 15.62 -30.63
N ALA A 231 9.01 16.25 -29.52
CA ALA A 231 9.94 16.88 -28.61
C ALA A 231 10.92 15.88 -27.95
N ALA A 232 10.50 14.63 -27.71
CA ALA A 232 11.35 13.57 -27.16
C ALA A 232 12.28 12.95 -28.21
N MET A 233 11.89 12.99 -29.50
CA MET A 233 12.69 12.44 -30.60
C MET A 233 13.64 13.47 -31.25
N ARG A 234 13.45 14.76 -30.96
CA ARG A 234 14.11 15.86 -31.69
C ARG A 234 15.60 16.01 -31.43
N GLN A 235 16.11 15.53 -30.29
CA GLN A 235 17.54 15.48 -30.01
C GLN A 235 17.95 14.05 -29.66
N LEU A 236 19.25 13.84 -29.54
CA LEU A 236 19.82 12.52 -29.29
C LEU A 236 21.13 12.59 -28.52
N TRP A 237 21.46 11.49 -27.85
CA TRP A 237 22.85 11.12 -27.62
C TRP A 237 23.27 10.07 -28.64
N PHE A 238 24.56 9.95 -28.89
CA PHE A 238 25.11 8.96 -29.80
C PHE A 238 26.44 8.40 -29.33
N SER A 239 26.83 7.33 -30.02
CA SER A 239 28.13 6.72 -29.86
C SER A 239 28.89 6.59 -31.19
N THR A 240 30.22 6.63 -31.08
CA THR A 240 31.23 6.24 -32.09
C THR A 240 32.15 5.13 -31.53
N GLY A 241 31.67 4.42 -30.51
CA GLY A 241 32.34 3.31 -29.82
C GLY A 241 31.32 2.46 -29.04
N THR A 242 31.74 1.58 -28.14
CA THR A 242 30.81 1.06 -27.12
C THR A 242 30.74 2.05 -25.96
N ARG A 243 29.56 2.66 -25.74
CA ARG A 243 29.27 3.63 -24.68
C ARG A 243 27.95 3.31 -24.00
N GLY A 244 27.53 4.08 -23.01
CA GLY A 244 26.20 3.89 -22.41
C GLY A 244 26.10 4.26 -20.95
N PHE A 245 25.01 3.79 -20.35
CA PHE A 245 24.57 4.15 -19.02
C PHE A 245 23.91 2.95 -18.33
N SER A 246 23.76 3.04 -17.02
CA SER A 246 23.00 2.10 -16.22
C SER A 246 21.77 2.78 -15.66
N LEU A 247 20.64 2.08 -15.72
CA LEU A 247 19.53 2.34 -14.84
C LEU A 247 19.84 1.67 -13.50
N THR A 248 19.72 2.41 -12.41
CA THR A 248 20.15 2.05 -11.06
C THR A 248 18.96 2.14 -10.10
N GLY A 249 19.01 1.49 -8.95
CA GLY A 249 17.92 1.55 -7.95
C GLY A 249 16.65 0.81 -8.35
N LEU A 250 16.78 -0.16 -9.28
CA LEU A 250 15.75 -1.09 -9.71
C LEU A 250 15.62 -2.26 -8.70
N THR A 251 14.52 -3.01 -8.77
CA THR A 251 14.30 -4.19 -7.92
C THR A 251 14.68 -5.48 -8.68
N ASP A 252 15.62 -6.27 -8.16
CA ASP A 252 16.24 -7.42 -8.88
C ASP A 252 15.26 -8.51 -9.35
N ASN A 253 14.17 -8.72 -8.61
CA ASN A 253 13.16 -9.73 -8.96
C ASN A 253 11.97 -9.14 -9.76
N THR A 254 11.98 -7.83 -10.02
CA THR A 254 10.94 -7.20 -10.83
C THR A 254 11.31 -7.31 -12.30
N GLN A 255 10.37 -7.79 -13.10
CA GLN A 255 10.53 -7.85 -14.54
C GLN A 255 10.34 -6.46 -15.15
N TYR A 256 11.35 -5.99 -15.89
CA TYR A 256 11.29 -4.76 -16.67
C TYR A 256 11.27 -5.06 -18.17
N ASN A 257 10.49 -4.27 -18.89
CA ASN A 257 10.52 -4.19 -20.35
C ASN A 257 11.00 -2.79 -20.74
N SER A 258 11.64 -2.67 -21.91
CA SER A 258 12.10 -1.40 -22.42
C SER A 258 11.77 -1.23 -23.89
N ARG A 259 11.45 0.01 -24.27
CA ARG A 259 11.28 0.43 -25.65
C ARG A 259 12.13 1.68 -25.89
N ILE A 260 13.07 1.62 -26.81
CA ILE A 260 14.01 2.70 -27.12
C ILE A 260 13.84 3.14 -28.56
N HIS A 261 13.63 4.44 -28.76
CA HIS A 261 13.65 5.03 -30.08
C HIS A 261 15.04 5.56 -30.43
N ALA A 262 15.43 5.26 -31.66
CA ALA A 262 16.71 5.61 -32.25
C ALA A 262 16.48 6.07 -33.69
N GLY A 263 16.63 7.37 -33.94
CA GLY A 263 16.43 7.99 -35.23
C GLY A 263 17.28 9.25 -35.39
N THR A 264 17.79 9.46 -36.59
CA THR A 264 18.58 10.66 -36.90
C THR A 264 18.29 11.21 -38.29
N THR A 265 18.42 12.53 -38.44
CA THR A 265 18.40 13.23 -39.74
C THR A 265 19.80 13.32 -40.37
N ASN A 266 20.84 12.75 -39.74
CA ASN A 266 22.19 12.73 -40.29
C ASN A 266 22.24 12.07 -41.66
N SER A 267 22.97 12.70 -42.60
CA SER A 267 23.16 12.16 -43.94
C SER A 267 24.04 10.90 -43.94
N GLY A 268 23.79 9.95 -44.84
CA GLY A 268 24.51 8.66 -44.88
C GLY A 268 23.83 7.54 -44.09
N VAL A 269 24.18 6.28 -44.32
CA VAL A 269 23.56 5.15 -43.59
C VAL A 269 24.00 5.20 -42.13
N ASN A 270 23.03 5.20 -41.20
CA ASN A 270 23.26 5.24 -39.76
C ASN A 270 22.65 3.98 -39.13
N HIS A 271 23.41 3.24 -38.33
CA HIS A 271 22.93 2.04 -37.65
C HIS A 271 22.69 2.34 -36.18
N ALA A 272 21.48 2.06 -35.68
CA ALA A 272 21.24 2.06 -34.24
C ALA A 272 21.49 0.66 -33.70
N ILE A 273 22.60 0.46 -32.98
CA ILE A 273 22.95 -0.82 -32.36
C ILE A 273 23.01 -0.63 -30.85
N MET A 274 22.21 -1.39 -30.12
CA MET A 274 22.14 -1.27 -28.66
C MET A 274 22.02 -2.62 -27.99
N THR A 275 22.56 -2.72 -26.78
CA THR A 275 22.22 -3.80 -25.85
C THR A 275 21.40 -3.26 -24.70
N PHE A 276 20.41 -4.04 -24.28
CA PHE A 276 19.71 -3.85 -23.02
C PHE A 276 19.94 -5.10 -22.16
N ASP A 277 20.76 -4.94 -21.13
CA ASP A 277 21.25 -6.00 -20.27
C ASP A 277 21.86 -7.17 -21.05
N GLY A 278 22.83 -6.84 -21.92
CA GLY A 278 23.58 -7.80 -22.74
C GLY A 278 22.86 -8.30 -24.00
N GLU A 279 21.53 -8.17 -24.12
CA GLU A 279 20.82 -8.56 -25.34
C GLU A 279 20.90 -7.46 -26.40
N GLN A 280 21.56 -7.74 -27.52
CA GLN A 280 21.72 -6.80 -28.63
C GLN A 280 20.49 -6.78 -29.56
N LYS A 281 20.09 -5.58 -29.98
CA LYS A 281 19.17 -5.36 -31.11
C LYS A 281 19.68 -4.23 -31.99
N GLU A 282 19.19 -4.19 -33.22
CA GLU A 282 19.63 -3.22 -34.21
C GLU A 282 18.51 -2.69 -35.12
N ILE A 283 18.66 -1.45 -35.56
CA ILE A 283 17.99 -0.87 -36.72
C ILE A 283 19.08 -0.56 -37.75
N ALA A 284 19.11 -1.33 -38.83
CA ALA A 284 20.17 -1.27 -39.84
C ALA A 284 20.26 0.09 -40.57
N ASP A 285 19.13 0.79 -40.75
CA ASP A 285 19.13 2.18 -41.21
C ASP A 285 18.13 2.99 -40.38
N CYS A 286 18.63 3.74 -39.41
CA CYS A 286 17.83 4.57 -38.51
C CYS A 286 17.64 6.00 -39.04
N ARG A 287 18.03 6.29 -40.29
CA ARG A 287 17.78 7.59 -40.91
C ARG A 287 16.29 7.89 -40.99
N ASN A 288 15.90 9.08 -40.52
CA ASN A 288 14.51 9.55 -40.51
C ASN A 288 13.53 8.55 -39.89
N ASN A 289 14.02 7.65 -39.02
CA ASN A 289 13.17 6.66 -38.37
C ASN A 289 12.26 7.35 -37.36
N THR A 290 10.96 7.41 -37.65
CA THR A 290 9.94 8.00 -36.76
C THR A 290 8.94 6.97 -36.23
N SER A 291 9.06 5.71 -36.64
CA SER A 291 8.01 4.69 -36.50
C SER A 291 8.47 3.36 -35.91
N THR A 292 9.77 3.17 -35.72
CA THR A 292 10.34 1.92 -35.18
C THR A 292 11.10 2.19 -33.89
N ALA A 293 10.94 1.31 -32.91
CA ALA A 293 11.75 1.27 -31.69
C ALA A 293 12.37 -0.11 -31.50
N LEU A 294 13.48 -0.14 -30.78
CA LEU A 294 14.07 -1.36 -30.26
C LEU A 294 13.32 -1.74 -28.97
N GLU A 295 12.83 -2.97 -28.87
CA GLU A 295 11.99 -3.42 -27.76
C GLU A 295 12.62 -4.62 -27.08
N TRP A 296 12.77 -4.59 -25.76
CA TRP A 296 13.25 -5.71 -24.95
C TRP A 296 12.21 -6.05 -23.89
N SER A 297 12.05 -7.33 -23.63
CA SER A 297 11.12 -7.84 -22.62
C SER A 297 11.87 -8.74 -21.65
N ALA A 298 11.28 -8.90 -20.47
CA ALA A 298 11.74 -9.87 -19.48
C ALA A 298 13.19 -9.65 -19.01
N LYS A 299 13.55 -8.41 -18.68
CA LYS A 299 14.85 -8.10 -18.05
C LYS A 299 14.72 -8.01 -16.54
N TYR A 300 15.70 -8.60 -15.87
CA TYR A 300 15.79 -8.69 -14.42
C TYR A 300 17.07 -8.00 -13.99
N PRO A 301 16.97 -6.94 -13.16
CA PRO A 301 18.15 -6.23 -12.71
C PRO A 301 19.09 -7.15 -11.92
N THR A 302 20.38 -6.82 -11.95
CA THR A 302 21.39 -7.44 -11.08
C THR A 302 21.96 -6.38 -10.16
N ASN A 303 21.84 -6.57 -8.84
CA ASN A 303 22.24 -5.60 -7.81
C ASN A 303 21.58 -4.22 -7.99
N GLY A 304 20.34 -4.21 -8.45
CA GLY A 304 19.50 -3.06 -8.75
C GLY A 304 19.85 -2.32 -10.04
N ASN A 305 20.57 -2.98 -10.96
CA ASN A 305 21.02 -2.35 -12.20
C ASN A 305 20.57 -3.08 -13.46
N LEU A 306 20.17 -2.30 -14.46
CA LEU A 306 20.03 -2.73 -15.86
C LEU A 306 20.89 -1.84 -16.74
N THR A 307 21.64 -2.46 -17.64
CA THR A 307 22.69 -1.79 -18.39
C THR A 307 22.27 -1.52 -19.82
N VAL A 308 22.40 -0.28 -20.29
CA VAL A 308 22.25 0.07 -21.71
C VAL A 308 23.62 0.31 -22.32
N ARG A 309 23.92 -0.36 -23.44
CA ARG A 309 25.11 -0.03 -24.25
C ARG A 309 24.70 0.39 -25.63
N ILE A 310 25.21 1.53 -26.07
CA ILE A 310 25.11 2.03 -27.44
C ILE A 310 26.42 1.67 -28.12
N ILE A 311 26.33 0.87 -29.18
CA ILE A 311 27.48 0.28 -29.84
C ILE A 311 27.70 1.02 -31.16
N ASP A 312 28.98 1.22 -31.50
CA ASP A 312 29.37 1.78 -32.78
C ASP A 312 28.93 0.89 -33.93
N GLY A 313 28.48 1.51 -35.01
CA GLY A 313 28.06 0.83 -36.22
C GLY A 313 28.59 1.57 -37.43
N THR A 314 27.78 1.62 -38.49
CA THR A 314 28.02 2.56 -39.59
C THR A 314 27.35 3.88 -39.26
N GLY A 315 28.07 5.01 -39.31
CA GLY A 315 27.51 6.33 -39.04
C GLY A 315 27.26 6.58 -37.55
N LEU A 316 26.17 7.27 -37.21
CA LEU A 316 25.74 7.50 -35.83
C LEU A 316 24.92 6.31 -35.32
N SER A 317 25.16 5.92 -34.07
CA SER A 317 24.26 5.05 -33.30
C SER A 317 23.52 5.89 -32.25
N PRO A 318 22.31 6.40 -32.57
CA PRO A 318 21.63 7.38 -31.73
C PRO A 318 20.69 6.75 -30.70
N ILE A 319 20.47 7.42 -29.58
CA ILE A 319 19.34 7.23 -28.67
C ILE A 319 18.63 8.58 -28.49
N ASN A 320 17.32 8.62 -28.72
CA ASN A 320 16.53 9.85 -28.58
C ASN A 320 15.69 9.81 -27.31
N CYS A 321 14.99 8.69 -27.10
CA CYS A 321 14.12 8.50 -25.95
C CYS A 321 13.92 7.02 -25.60
N MET A 322 13.50 6.77 -24.37
CA MET A 322 13.29 5.45 -23.80
C MET A 322 12.03 5.43 -22.95
N GLU A 323 11.27 4.34 -23.07
CA GLU A 323 10.25 3.90 -22.13
C GLU A 323 10.79 2.69 -21.35
N LEU A 324 10.58 2.69 -20.04
CA LEU A 324 10.75 1.54 -19.16
C LEU A 324 9.40 1.21 -18.55
N THR A 325 8.99 -0.05 -18.60
CA THR A 325 7.74 -0.53 -17.99
C THR A 325 7.96 -1.71 -17.08
N TRP A 326 7.17 -1.78 -16.01
CA TRP A 326 7.14 -2.90 -15.07
C TRP A 326 5.78 -3.00 -14.41
N LEU A 327 5.55 -4.13 -13.76
CA LEU A 327 4.38 -4.37 -12.92
C LEU A 327 4.78 -4.23 -11.46
N GLU A 328 3.99 -3.51 -10.67
CA GLU A 328 4.16 -3.42 -9.22
C GLU A 328 2.81 -3.34 -8.52
N LEU A 329 2.83 -3.46 -7.19
CA LEU A 329 1.65 -3.28 -6.35
C LEU A 329 1.09 -1.84 -6.48
N PRO A 330 -0.23 -1.64 -6.31
CA PRO A 330 -0.89 -0.34 -6.44
C PRO A 330 -0.29 0.80 -5.60
#